data_AF-D8M1J0-F1
#
_entry.id   AF-D8M1J0-F1
#
_cell.length_a   1.000
_cell.length_b   1.000
_cell.length_c   1.000
_cell.angle_alpha   90.00
_cell.angle_beta   90.00
_cell.angle_gamma   90.00
#
_symmetry.space_group_name_H-M   'P 1'
#
loop_
_entity.id
_entity.type
_entity.pdbx_description
1 polymer ?
#
loop_
_entity_poly.entity_id
_entity_poly.type
_entity_poly.pdbx_seq_one_letter_code
_entity_poly.pdbx_strand_id
1 'polypeptide(L)'
;MHVRTGLLEGNVGWGRFLRRKDVDRFVEIAAKRTERVERGKKGKPVRWFVLSDNEEARRRVEEAGKGVVWTSNCTVAHTKTVSRSAWKCSVVENYLLSECDYLILTAKSTFGYLAKHRNEAEQSNIFPKS
;
A
#
# COMPACT_ATOMS: atom_id res chain seq x y z
N MET A 1 -3.90 0.82 -1.12
CA MET A 1 -3.05 0.91 0.08
C MET A 1 -1.60 0.74 -0.33
N HIS A 2 -0.71 1.63 0.10
CA HIS A 2 0.72 1.54 -0.20
C HIS A 2 1.56 1.70 1.08
N VAL A 3 2.16 0.59 1.51
CA VAL A 3 2.98 0.47 2.71
C VAL A 3 4.46 0.53 2.30
N ARG A 4 5.05 1.72 2.37
CA ARG A 4 6.49 1.91 2.12
C ARG A 4 7.23 1.86 3.46
N THR A 5 7.93 0.77 3.76
CA THR A 5 8.81 0.70 4.95
C THR A 5 10.14 1.38 4.71
N GLY A 6 10.55 1.58 3.44
CA GLY A 6 11.86 2.14 3.11
C GLY A 6 12.97 1.09 3.24
N LEU A 7 12.64 -0.15 2.90
CA LEU A 7 13.62 -1.23 2.78
C LEU A 7 14.51 -0.94 1.56
N LEU A 8 15.82 -0.96 1.78
CA LEU A 8 16.84 -0.79 0.75
C LEU A 8 17.75 -2.02 0.81
N GLU A 9 18.28 -2.43 -0.34
CA GLU A 9 19.25 -3.53 -0.41
C GLU A 9 20.49 -3.19 0.44
N GLY A 10 20.82 -4.04 1.41
CA GLY A 10 21.89 -3.79 2.40
C GLY A 10 21.42 -3.22 3.74
N ASN A 11 20.14 -2.86 3.91
CA ASN A 11 19.60 -2.55 5.23
C ASN A 11 19.42 -3.84 6.04
N VAL A 12 20.19 -3.97 7.13
CA VAL A 12 19.94 -4.95 8.19
C VAL A 12 18.80 -4.44 9.09
N GLY A 13 17.54 -4.58 8.66
CA GLY A 13 16.39 -4.18 9.49
C GLY A 13 15.04 -4.07 8.77
N TRP A 14 14.03 -3.58 9.49
CA TRP A 14 12.62 -3.51 9.06
C TRP A 14 12.34 -2.49 7.94
N GLY A 15 13.10 -1.38 7.93
CA GLY A 15 12.94 -0.27 7.00
C GLY A 15 13.23 1.08 7.68
N ARG A 16 13.54 2.11 6.89
CA ARG A 16 13.89 3.46 7.38
C ARG A 16 12.69 4.32 7.75
N PHE A 17 11.52 4.03 7.18
CA PHE A 17 10.34 4.86 7.35
C PHE A 17 9.44 4.27 8.45
N LEU A 18 8.87 3.10 8.23
CA LEU A 18 7.87 2.55 9.16
C LEU A 18 8.53 1.61 10.17
N ARG A 19 7.95 1.53 11.37
CA ARG A 19 8.16 0.44 12.34
C ARG A 19 7.07 -0.61 12.16
N ARG A 20 7.29 -1.83 12.71
CA ARG A 20 6.28 -2.92 12.70
C ARG A 20 4.90 -2.46 13.14
N LYS A 21 4.82 -1.76 14.28
CA LYS A 21 3.56 -1.21 14.83
C LYS A 21 2.86 -0.19 13.94
N ASP A 22 3.58 0.48 13.04
CA ASP A 22 2.98 1.47 12.16
C ASP A 22 2.15 0.79 11.05
N VAL A 23 2.42 -0.49 10.76
CA VAL A 23 1.64 -1.30 9.81
C VAL A 23 0.22 -1.54 10.34
N ASP A 24 0.06 -1.73 11.65
CA ASP A 24 -1.27 -1.92 12.28
C ASP A 24 -2.20 -0.74 12.01
N ARG A 25 -1.63 0.47 11.91
CA ARG A 25 -2.41 1.66 11.60
C ARG A 25 -3.02 1.63 10.21
N PHE A 26 -2.37 0.98 9.24
CA PHE A 26 -2.94 0.78 7.90
C PHE A 26 -4.19 -0.10 7.97
N VAL A 27 -4.10 -1.19 8.72
CA VAL A 27 -5.20 -2.14 8.93
C VAL A 27 -6.37 -1.48 9.65
N GLU A 28 -6.12 -0.77 10.74
CA GLU A 28 -7.16 -0.06 11.50
C GLU A 28 -7.96 0.92 10.63
N ILE A 29 -7.27 1.70 9.79
CA ILE A 29 -7.91 2.67 8.90
C ILE A 29 -8.70 1.94 7.81
N ALA A 30 -8.13 0.87 7.22
CA ALA A 30 -8.80 0.10 6.18
C ALA A 30 -10.07 -0.58 6.70
N ALA A 31 -10.03 -1.17 7.91
CA ALA A 31 -11.18 -1.78 8.56
C ALA A 31 -12.29 -0.75 8.82
N LYS A 32 -11.97 0.38 9.45
CA LYS A 32 -12.94 1.46 9.71
C LYS A 32 -13.56 2.00 8.42
N ARG A 33 -12.77 2.13 7.35
CA ARG A 33 -13.28 2.59 6.06
C ARG A 33 -14.19 1.54 5.41
N THR A 34 -13.83 0.27 5.50
CA THR A 34 -14.63 -0.86 5.00
C THR A 34 -16.00 -0.87 5.66
N GLU A 35 -16.05 -0.84 6.99
CA GLU A 35 -17.32 -0.78 7.74
C GLU A 35 -18.19 0.41 7.32
N ARG A 36 -17.58 1.59 7.15
CA ARG A 36 -18.31 2.80 6.72
C ARG A 36 -18.89 2.65 5.31
N VAL A 37 -18.13 2.08 4.38
CA VAL A 37 -18.56 1.88 2.99
C VAL A 37 -19.66 0.83 2.92
N GLU A 38 -19.51 -0.29 3.63
CA GLU A 38 -20.49 -1.37 3.64
C GLU A 38 -21.82 -0.95 4.27
N ARG A 39 -21.79 -0.10 5.32
CA ARG A 39 -23.00 0.49 5.90
C ARG A 39 -23.67 1.50 4.96
N GLY A 40 -22.89 2.27 4.20
CA GLY A 40 -23.37 3.36 3.37
C GLY A 40 -23.76 3.00 1.94
N LYS A 41 -23.17 1.94 1.36
CA LYS A 41 -23.43 1.49 -0.01
C LYS A 41 -23.99 0.07 0.01
N LYS A 42 -25.27 -0.08 -0.37
CA LYS A 42 -25.88 -1.41 -0.59
C LYS A 42 -25.29 -2.04 -1.86
N GLY A 43 -24.30 -2.92 -1.71
CA GLY A 43 -24.12 -4.04 -2.65
C GLY A 43 -22.83 -4.13 -3.46
N LYS A 44 -21.80 -3.29 -3.27
CA LYS A 44 -20.48 -3.52 -3.89
C LYS A 44 -19.46 -4.00 -2.84
N PRO A 45 -18.81 -5.16 -3.05
CA PRO A 45 -17.81 -5.66 -2.11
C PRO A 45 -16.61 -4.73 -2.05
N VAL A 46 -16.14 -4.42 -0.84
CA VAL A 46 -14.91 -3.66 -0.63
C VAL A 46 -13.71 -4.55 -0.94
N ARG A 47 -12.72 -4.01 -1.65
CA ARG A 47 -11.44 -4.68 -1.90
C ARG A 47 -10.28 -3.80 -1.49
N TRP A 48 -9.26 -4.40 -0.89
CA TRP A 48 -8.04 -3.72 -0.48
C TRP A 48 -6.94 -4.05 -1.48
N PHE A 49 -6.60 -3.09 -2.35
CA PHE A 49 -5.39 -3.22 -3.16
C PHE A 49 -4.17 -2.91 -2.31
N VAL A 50 -3.29 -3.89 -2.08
CA VAL A 50 -2.14 -3.76 -1.16
C VAL A 50 -0.82 -3.84 -1.92
N LEU A 51 0.02 -2.82 -1.71
CA LEU A 51 1.37 -2.72 -2.25
C LEU A 51 2.36 -2.46 -1.11
N SER A 52 3.49 -3.15 -1.11
CA SER A 52 4.54 -3.00 -0.08
C SER A 52 5.92 -3.34 -0.63
N ASP A 53 6.96 -2.65 -0.14
CA ASP A 53 8.38 -2.96 -0.39
C ASP A 53 8.97 -3.91 0.66
N ASN A 54 8.15 -4.40 1.59
CA ASN A 54 8.52 -5.34 2.64
C ASN A 54 7.48 -6.47 2.70
N GLU A 55 7.94 -7.71 2.55
CA GLU A 55 7.08 -8.90 2.50
C GLU A 55 6.37 -9.19 3.83
N GLU A 56 7.04 -9.00 4.98
CA GLU A 56 6.41 -9.23 6.29
C GLU A 56 5.32 -8.18 6.55
N ALA A 57 5.54 -6.91 6.14
CA ALA A 57 4.50 -5.88 6.20
C ALA A 57 3.32 -6.19 5.27
N ARG A 58 3.58 -6.69 4.06
CA ARG A 58 2.54 -7.13 3.11
C ARG A 58 1.71 -8.27 3.70
N ARG A 59 2.37 -9.32 4.19
CA ARG A 59 1.74 -10.50 4.76
C ARG A 59 0.85 -10.14 5.95
N ARG A 60 1.33 -9.24 6.82
CA ARG A 60 0.55 -8.76 7.98
C ARG A 60 -0.76 -8.08 7.57
N VAL A 61 -0.74 -7.27 6.52
CA VAL A 61 -1.96 -6.62 5.99
C VAL A 61 -2.87 -7.65 5.30
N GLU A 62 -2.30 -8.56 4.51
CA GLU A 62 -3.04 -9.63 3.83
C GLU A 62 -3.76 -10.56 4.80
N GLU A 63 -3.08 -10.96 5.89
CA GLU A 63 -3.65 -11.77 6.96
C GLU A 63 -4.82 -11.04 7.65
N ALA A 64 -4.64 -9.76 7.96
CA ALA A 64 -5.68 -8.97 8.63
C ALA A 64 -6.89 -8.65 7.71
N GLY A 65 -6.65 -8.52 6.40
CA GLY A 65 -7.69 -8.25 5.39
C GLY A 65 -8.14 -9.51 4.65
N LYS A 66 -7.97 -10.70 5.23
CA LYS A 66 -8.29 -11.98 4.56
C LYS A 66 -9.73 -11.98 4.03
N GLY A 67 -9.89 -12.23 2.73
CA GLY A 67 -11.17 -12.23 2.04
C GLY A 67 -11.53 -10.92 1.31
N VAL A 68 -10.83 -9.82 1.62
CA VAL A 68 -11.01 -8.53 0.91
C VAL A 68 -9.74 -8.05 0.22
N VAL A 69 -8.57 -8.62 0.52
CA VAL A 69 -7.32 -8.21 -0.14
C VAL A 69 -7.24 -8.68 -1.58
N TRP A 70 -6.80 -7.77 -2.44
CA TRP A 70 -6.39 -8.03 -3.80
C TRP A 70 -4.95 -7.53 -4.01
N THR A 71 -4.13 -8.30 -4.69
CA THR A 71 -2.75 -7.92 -4.99
C THR A 71 -2.42 -8.13 -6.46
N SER A 72 -1.51 -7.32 -6.98
CA SER A 72 -0.88 -7.54 -8.28
C SER A 72 0.05 -8.76 -8.21
N ASN A 73 0.09 -9.55 -9.29
CA ASN A 73 1.08 -10.63 -9.48
C ASN A 73 2.43 -10.10 -10.00
N CYS A 74 2.76 -8.87 -9.63
CA CYS A 74 3.96 -8.20 -10.10
C CYS A 74 5.16 -8.56 -9.23
N THR A 75 6.26 -8.99 -9.85
CA THR A 75 7.53 -9.19 -9.14
C THR A 75 8.18 -7.82 -8.90
N VAL A 76 8.16 -7.36 -7.65
CA VAL A 76 8.88 -6.15 -7.24
C VAL A 76 10.38 -6.41 -7.37
N ALA A 77 11.08 -5.69 -8.26
CA ALA A 77 12.54 -5.77 -8.34
C ALA A 77 13.20 -4.56 -7.66
N HIS A 78 14.23 -4.82 -6.85
CA HIS A 78 15.08 -3.80 -6.26
C HIS A 78 16.21 -3.36 -7.23
N THR A 79 16.64 -2.10 -7.08
CA THR A 79 17.29 -1.24 -8.08
C THR A 79 18.79 -1.50 -8.35
N LYS A 80 19.16 -2.64 -8.95
CA LYS A 80 20.46 -2.77 -9.66
C LYS A 80 20.37 -3.26 -11.10
N THR A 81 19.30 -3.99 -11.42
CA THR A 81 18.91 -4.30 -12.79
C THR A 81 17.40 -4.15 -12.82
N VAL A 82 16.92 -2.91 -13.01
CA VAL A 82 15.50 -2.72 -13.32
C VAL A 82 15.27 -3.41 -14.65
N SER A 83 14.87 -4.67 -14.58
CA SER A 83 14.37 -5.38 -15.73
C SER A 83 13.20 -4.57 -16.27
N ARG A 84 13.06 -4.53 -17.59
CA ARG A 84 11.96 -3.80 -18.24
C ARG A 84 10.59 -4.24 -17.68
N SER A 85 10.49 -5.48 -17.18
CA SER A 85 9.32 -6.01 -16.48
C SER A 85 9.07 -5.36 -15.12
N ALA A 86 10.09 -5.19 -14.27
CA ALA A 86 9.92 -4.57 -12.96
C ALA A 86 9.51 -3.09 -13.05
N TRP A 87 10.08 -2.35 -14.00
CA TRP A 87 9.65 -0.96 -14.25
C TRP A 87 8.20 -0.89 -14.70
N LYS A 88 7.81 -1.75 -15.66
CA LYS A 88 6.41 -1.85 -16.11
C LYS A 88 5.48 -2.16 -14.95
N CYS A 89 5.89 -3.05 -14.04
CA CYS A 89 5.12 -3.37 -12.83
C CYS A 89 4.90 -2.13 -11.97
N SER A 90 5.95 -1.38 -11.64
CA SER A 90 5.81 -0.15 -10.84
C SER A 90 4.89 0.88 -11.48
N VAL A 91 4.93 1.04 -12.82
CA VAL A 91 4.01 1.94 -13.53
C VAL A 91 2.57 1.45 -13.44
N VAL A 92 2.32 0.16 -13.70
CA VAL A 92 0.98 -0.43 -13.64
C VAL A 92 0.42 -0.40 -12.22
N GLU A 93 1.22 -0.74 -11.22
CA GLU A 93 0.80 -0.69 -9.82
C GLU A 93 0.50 0.72 -9.34
N ASN A 94 1.27 1.72 -9.80
CA ASN A 94 0.99 3.12 -9.48
C ASN A 94 -0.33 3.57 -10.11
N TYR A 95 -0.58 3.18 -11.37
CA TYR A 95 -1.85 3.44 -12.06
C TYR A 95 -3.03 2.79 -11.34
N LEU A 96 -2.93 1.50 -11.00
CA LEU A 96 -3.98 0.79 -10.26
C LEU A 96 -4.21 1.41 -8.87
N LEU A 97 -3.15 1.88 -8.22
CA LEU A 97 -3.25 2.59 -6.95
C LEU A 97 -4.02 3.90 -7.12
N SER A 98 -3.81 4.64 -8.21
CA SER A 98 -4.56 5.87 -8.50
C SER A 98 -6.02 5.64 -8.91
N GLU A 99 -6.43 4.41 -9.23
CA GLU A 99 -7.84 4.09 -9.51
C GLU A 99 -8.64 3.73 -8.24
N CYS A 100 -7.99 3.69 -7.07
CA CYS A 100 -8.65 3.33 -5.82
C CYS A 100 -9.53 4.49 -5.29
N ASP A 101 -10.73 4.15 -4.77
CA ASP A 101 -11.67 5.11 -4.17
C ASP A 101 -11.16 5.78 -2.89
N TYR A 102 -10.17 5.16 -2.22
CA TYR A 102 -9.57 5.65 -1.00
C TYR A 102 -8.11 5.22 -0.90
N LEU A 103 -7.24 6.14 -0.48
CA LEU A 103 -5.81 5.89 -0.39
C LEU A 103 -5.35 5.85 1.08
N ILE A 104 -4.60 4.81 1.43
CA ILE A 104 -3.86 4.73 2.71
C ILE A 104 -2.40 4.62 2.35
N LEU A 105 -1.61 5.64 2.67
CA LEU A 105 -0.26 5.85 2.13
C LEU A 105 0.75 6.11 3.26
N THR A 106 1.98 5.63 3.09
CA THR A 106 3.11 6.17 3.87
C THR A 106 3.41 7.61 3.43
N ALA A 107 3.39 8.56 4.37
CA ALA A 107 3.53 9.99 4.08
C ALA A 107 4.82 10.37 3.31
N LYS A 108 5.92 9.65 3.54
CA LYS A 108 7.23 9.90 2.89
C LYS A 108 7.41 9.19 1.54
N SER A 109 6.38 8.51 1.03
CA SER A 109 6.48 7.76 -0.23
C SER A 109 6.20 8.63 -1.45
N THR A 110 7.21 8.85 -2.30
CA THR A 110 7.03 9.48 -3.61
C THR A 110 6.12 8.66 -4.52
N PHE A 111 6.20 7.33 -4.45
CA PHE A 111 5.31 6.43 -5.19
C PHE A 111 3.83 6.66 -4.82
N GLY A 112 3.52 6.70 -3.53
CA GLY A 112 2.17 7.02 -3.05
C GLY A 112 1.72 8.43 -3.45
N TYR A 113 2.63 9.39 -3.38
CA TYR A 113 2.37 10.77 -3.77
C TYR A 113 2.03 10.91 -5.26
N LEU A 114 2.71 10.17 -6.14
CA LEU A 114 2.41 10.14 -7.58
C LEU A 114 1.02 9.57 -7.87
N ALA A 115 0.63 8.50 -7.19
CA ALA A 115 -0.70 7.92 -7.35
C ALA A 115 -1.79 8.88 -6.86
N LYS A 116 -1.55 9.56 -5.73
CA LYS A 116 -2.43 10.61 -5.22
C LYS A 116 -2.60 11.74 -6.25
N HIS A 117 -1.55 12.22 -6.90
CA HIS A 117 -1.71 13.35 -7.83
C HIS A 117 -2.54 13.04 -9.09
N ARG A 118 -2.79 11.76 -9.37
CA ARG A 118 -3.62 11.34 -10.51
C ARG A 118 -5.12 11.32 -10.18
N ASN A 119 -5.51 11.26 -8.91
CA ASN A 119 -6.92 11.27 -8.53
C ASN A 119 -7.18 12.15 -7.30
N GLU A 120 -8.42 12.62 -7.11
CA GLU A 120 -8.80 13.40 -5.92
C GLU A 120 -9.39 12.52 -4.81
N ALA A 121 -9.03 11.24 -4.74
CA ALA A 121 -9.57 10.34 -3.74
C ALA A 121 -9.18 10.79 -2.32
N GLU A 122 -10.13 10.58 -1.42
CA GLU A 122 -9.90 10.79 0.00
C GLU A 122 -8.76 9.88 0.48
N GLN A 123 -7.93 10.39 1.39
CA GLN A 123 -6.70 9.71 1.78
C GLN A 123 -6.37 9.82 3.26
N SER A 124 -5.64 8.82 3.76
CA SER A 124 -4.97 8.82 5.05
C SER A 124 -3.47 8.63 4.86
N ASN A 125 -2.68 9.57 5.39
CA ASN A 125 -1.23 9.47 5.40
C ASN A 125 -0.74 9.00 6.76
N ILE A 126 0.02 7.91 6.78
CA ILE A 126 0.67 7.39 7.99
C ILE A 126 2.09 7.96 8.03
N PHE A 127 2.33 8.76 9.06
CA PHE A 127 3.62 9.40 9.29
C PHE A 127 4.52 8.44 10.05
N PRO A 128 5.75 8.20 9.56
CA PRO A 128 6.73 7.45 10.31
C PRO A 128 7.02 8.20 11.60
N LYS A 129 6.74 7.58 12.75
CA LYS A 129 7.09 8.18 14.05
C LYS A 129 8.61 8.22 14.15
N SER A 130 9.17 9.43 14.36
CA SER A 130 10.57 9.66 14.72
C SER A 130 11.04 8.79 15.88
#